data_AF-A0A532EBY8-F1
#
_entry.id   AF-A0A532EBY8-F1
#
_cell.length_a   1.000
_cell.length_b   1.000
_cell.length_c   1.000
_cell.angle_alpha   90.00
_cell.angle_beta   90.00
_cell.angle_gamma   90.00
#
_symmetry.space_group_name_H-M   'P 1'
#
loop_
_entity.id
_entity.type
_entity.pdbx_description
1 polymer ?
#
loop_
_entity_poly.entity_id
_entity_poly.type
_entity_poly.pdbx_seq_one_letter_code
_entity_poly.pdbx_strand_id
1 'polypeptide(L)'
;MFESNLLTFLTVGFLLGLRHALDADHLAAVSTVLAERPSMRASGLVGLWWGVGHTLTLMLVGAVVLVSGIHIPEPFALFAESGVGLLLVVLGGTLALKLFRERWHLHSHVHDGEPHVHLHSHRRREDHAHPHWARQSLRPLLIGMAHGVAGSAALMLVIVSNTSGIGQGLLYIAVFGFGSIGGMLMIGLTLSVPVIYSQAIGQRAFFAVQGAASLGSVGLGLWMLYRLVLSPDGL
;
A
#
# COMPACT_ATOMS: atom_id res chain seq x y z
N MET A 1 14.21 -27.97 23.60
CA MET A 1 14.30 -26.56 24.07
C MET A 1 14.73 -25.59 22.96
N PHE A 2 15.71 -25.92 22.11
CA PHE A 2 16.08 -25.05 20.97
C PHE A 2 15.00 -24.98 19.87
N GLU A 3 14.34 -26.10 19.54
CA GLU A 3 13.29 -26.13 18.50
C GLU A 3 12.04 -25.33 18.87
N SER A 4 11.62 -25.37 20.15
CA SER A 4 10.48 -24.60 20.65
C SER A 4 10.72 -23.10 20.58
N ASN A 5 11.97 -22.65 20.81
CA ASN A 5 12.33 -21.24 20.72
C ASN A 5 12.35 -20.76 19.27
N LEU A 6 12.89 -21.57 18.35
CA LEU A 6 12.90 -21.23 16.92
C LEU A 6 11.48 -21.19 16.35
N LEU A 7 10.64 -22.18 16.65
CA LEU A 7 9.25 -22.20 16.18
C LEU A 7 8.46 -20.99 16.70
N THR A 8 8.62 -20.65 17.98
CA THR A 8 7.99 -19.46 18.58
C THR A 8 8.46 -18.20 17.88
N PHE A 9 9.77 -18.05 17.69
CA PHE A 9 10.37 -16.91 17.00
C PHE A 9 9.82 -16.74 15.57
N LEU A 10 9.77 -17.81 14.79
CA LEU A 10 9.21 -17.78 13.44
C LEU A 10 7.70 -17.51 13.42
N THR A 11 6.95 -18.07 14.37
CA THR A 11 5.51 -17.82 14.51
C THR A 11 5.25 -16.36 14.83
N VAL A 12 6.01 -15.78 15.77
CA VAL A 12 5.95 -14.35 16.08
C VAL A 12 6.32 -13.52 14.86
N GLY A 13 7.35 -13.89 14.10
CA GLY A 13 7.70 -13.23 12.84
C GLY A 13 6.56 -13.23 11.82
N PHE A 14 5.89 -14.37 11.63
CA PHE A 14 4.73 -14.48 10.75
C PHE A 14 3.56 -13.59 11.21
N LEU A 15 3.22 -13.63 12.51
CA LEU A 15 2.14 -12.81 13.08
C LEU A 15 2.46 -11.31 13.03
N LEU A 16 3.71 -10.93 13.27
CA LEU A 16 4.17 -9.55 13.11
C LEU A 16 4.11 -9.11 11.66
N GLY A 17 4.42 -9.99 10.70
CA GLY A 17 4.23 -9.73 9.28
C GLY A 17 2.77 -9.45 8.92
N LEU A 18 1.83 -10.28 9.43
CA LEU A 18 0.39 -10.06 9.26
C LEU A 18 -0.07 -8.72 9.87
N ARG A 19 0.39 -8.41 11.09
CA ARG A 19 0.08 -7.15 11.79
C ARG A 19 0.68 -5.95 11.08
N HIS A 20 1.89 -6.07 10.55
CA HIS A 20 2.58 -4.98 9.85
C HIS A 20 1.81 -4.54 8.62
N ALA A 21 1.20 -5.48 7.89
CA ALA A 21 0.34 -5.11 6.76
C ALA A 21 -0.85 -4.22 7.17
N LEU A 22 -1.30 -4.28 8.43
CA LEU A 22 -2.40 -3.46 8.98
C LEU A 22 -1.94 -2.07 9.44
N ASP A 23 -0.66 -1.73 9.29
CA ASP A 23 -0.18 -0.40 9.62
C ASP A 23 -0.89 0.68 8.78
N ALA A 24 -1.03 1.87 9.36
CA ALA A 24 -1.90 2.91 8.84
C ALA A 24 -1.51 3.35 7.41
N ASP A 25 -0.21 3.37 7.12
CA ASP A 25 0.36 3.71 5.82
C ASP A 25 -0.07 2.71 4.74
N HIS A 26 0.00 1.42 5.03
CA HIS A 26 -0.45 0.34 4.15
C HIS A 26 -1.96 0.42 3.93
N LEU A 27 -2.76 0.59 4.99
CA LEU A 27 -4.21 0.74 4.86
C LEU A 27 -4.59 1.96 4.00
N ALA A 28 -3.90 3.09 4.18
CA ALA A 28 -4.10 4.31 3.42
C ALA A 28 -3.74 4.14 1.93
N ALA A 29 -2.59 3.53 1.62
CA ALA A 29 -2.19 3.29 0.24
C ALA A 29 -3.05 2.20 -0.44
N VAL A 30 -3.46 1.12 0.25
CA VAL A 30 -4.34 0.10 -0.34
C VAL A 30 -5.69 0.72 -0.64
N SER A 31 -6.32 1.37 0.34
CA SER A 31 -7.66 1.95 0.15
C SER A 31 -7.72 2.94 -1.02
N THR A 32 -6.68 3.77 -1.23
CA THR A 32 -6.62 4.69 -2.37
C THR A 32 -6.40 4.00 -3.71
N VAL A 33 -5.51 3.01 -3.79
CA VAL A 33 -5.30 2.26 -5.04
C VAL A 33 -6.54 1.45 -5.42
N LEU A 34 -7.24 0.90 -4.43
CA LEU A 34 -8.42 0.07 -4.62
C LEU A 34 -9.67 0.84 -5.03
N ALA A 35 -9.81 2.07 -4.51
CA ALA A 35 -10.85 3.00 -4.91
C ALA A 35 -10.92 3.18 -6.45
N GLU A 36 -9.77 3.09 -7.13
CA GLU A 36 -9.69 3.21 -8.60
C GLU A 36 -10.12 1.94 -9.36
N ARG A 37 -10.17 0.76 -8.71
CA ARG A 37 -10.38 -0.55 -9.36
C ARG A 37 -11.24 -1.49 -8.52
N PRO A 38 -12.57 -1.31 -8.55
CA PRO A 38 -13.52 -2.08 -7.74
C PRO A 38 -13.70 -3.51 -8.25
N SER A 39 -12.76 -4.41 -7.97
CA SER A 39 -12.93 -5.83 -8.30
C SER A 39 -12.09 -6.72 -7.39
N MET A 40 -12.70 -7.77 -6.84
CA MET A 40 -12.02 -8.70 -5.91
C MET A 40 -10.74 -9.29 -6.49
N ARG A 41 -10.76 -9.67 -7.77
CA ARG A 41 -9.58 -10.24 -8.45
C ARG A 41 -8.46 -9.22 -8.62
N ALA A 42 -8.77 -7.99 -9.06
CA ALA A 42 -7.73 -6.97 -9.21
C ALA A 42 -7.16 -6.56 -7.84
N SER A 43 -8.02 -6.46 -6.83
CA SER A 43 -7.62 -6.15 -5.47
C SER A 43 -6.70 -7.20 -4.85
N GLY A 44 -7.02 -8.48 -5.04
CA GLY A 44 -6.15 -9.57 -4.62
C GLY A 44 -4.80 -9.52 -5.33
N LEU A 45 -4.78 -9.23 -6.63
CA LEU A 45 -3.54 -9.06 -7.39
C LEU A 45 -2.73 -7.83 -6.93
N VAL A 46 -3.39 -6.73 -6.60
CA VAL A 46 -2.74 -5.53 -6.03
C VAL A 46 -2.08 -5.88 -4.71
N GLY A 47 -2.82 -6.50 -3.78
CA GLY A 47 -2.29 -6.93 -2.49
C GLY A 47 -1.13 -7.91 -2.60
N LEU A 48 -1.24 -8.89 -3.51
CA LEU A 48 -0.19 -9.88 -3.75
C LEU A 48 1.09 -9.23 -4.30
N TRP A 49 1.00 -8.48 -5.40
CA TRP A 49 2.18 -7.90 -6.04
C TRP A 49 2.82 -6.81 -5.18
N TRP A 50 2.02 -6.06 -4.44
CA TRP A 50 2.54 -5.17 -3.41
C TRP A 50 3.31 -5.95 -2.35
N GLY A 51 2.69 -6.96 -1.72
CA GLY A 51 3.34 -7.78 -0.70
C GLY A 51 4.65 -8.39 -1.18
N VAL A 52 4.68 -8.88 -2.42
CA VAL A 52 5.90 -9.41 -3.05
C VAL A 52 6.98 -8.31 -3.14
N GLY A 53 6.66 -7.13 -3.64
CA GLY A 53 7.63 -6.03 -3.77
C GLY A 53 8.17 -5.57 -2.43
N HIS A 54 7.30 -5.49 -1.42
CA HIS A 54 7.67 -5.16 -0.04
C HIS A 54 8.62 -6.20 0.55
N THR A 55 8.24 -7.49 0.50
CA THR A 55 9.06 -8.60 1.01
C THR A 55 10.40 -8.72 0.28
N LEU A 56 10.43 -8.52 -1.04
CA LEU A 56 11.68 -8.54 -1.81
C LEU A 56 12.64 -7.45 -1.32
N THR A 57 12.13 -6.27 -1.02
CA THR A 57 12.95 -5.15 -0.55
C THR A 57 13.45 -5.40 0.87
N LEU A 58 12.59 -5.90 1.76
CA LEU A 58 13.00 -6.31 3.10
C LEU A 58 14.07 -7.40 3.06
N MET A 59 13.90 -8.39 2.19
CA MET A 59 14.90 -9.46 2.01
C MET A 59 16.21 -8.91 1.48
N LEU A 60 16.19 -8.01 0.50
CA LEU A 60 17.39 -7.40 -0.06
C LEU A 60 18.13 -6.53 0.96
N VAL A 61 17.43 -5.56 1.57
CA VAL A 61 18.01 -4.65 2.56
C VAL A 61 18.48 -5.43 3.79
N GLY A 62 17.65 -6.35 4.28
CA GLY A 62 18.00 -7.18 5.42
C GLY A 62 19.17 -8.12 5.15
N ALA A 63 19.27 -8.71 3.96
CA ALA A 63 20.45 -9.50 3.58
C ALA A 63 21.71 -8.65 3.55
N VAL A 64 21.65 -7.44 2.96
CA VAL A 64 22.79 -6.51 2.95
C VAL A 64 23.22 -6.17 4.37
N VAL A 65 22.28 -5.81 5.26
CA VAL A 65 22.56 -5.48 6.66
C VAL A 65 23.15 -6.67 7.42
N LEU A 66 22.56 -7.86 7.29
CA LEU A 66 23.03 -9.06 8.00
C LEU A 66 24.42 -9.53 7.54
N VAL A 67 24.71 -9.45 6.24
CA VAL A 67 26.01 -9.87 5.68
C VAL A 67 27.09 -8.84 5.97
N SER A 68 26.78 -7.55 5.89
CA SER A 68 27.75 -6.48 6.14
C SER A 68 27.94 -6.16 7.62
N GLY A 69 27.00 -6.55 8.48
CA GLY A 69 26.99 -6.17 9.91
C GLY A 69 26.75 -4.67 10.14
N ILE A 70 26.31 -3.94 9.12
CA ILE A 70 26.12 -2.48 9.18
C ILE A 70 24.70 -2.16 9.66
N HIS A 71 24.58 -1.25 10.62
CA HIS A 71 23.28 -0.74 11.06
C HIS A 71 22.73 0.26 10.04
N ILE A 72 21.41 0.26 9.81
CA ILE A 72 20.76 1.23 8.94
C ILE A 72 20.91 2.62 9.58
N PRO A 73 21.57 3.59 8.92
CA PRO A 73 21.70 4.93 9.46
C PRO A 73 20.33 5.60 9.60
N GLU A 74 20.11 6.29 10.71
CA GLU A 74 18.87 7.02 10.98
C GLU A 74 18.46 7.98 9.84
N PRO A 75 19.37 8.79 9.23
CA PRO A 75 19.00 9.65 8.11
C PRO A 75 18.44 8.89 6.90
N PHE A 76 18.90 7.65 6.67
CA PHE A 76 18.38 6.81 5.59
C PHE A 76 16.98 6.30 5.91
N ALA A 77 16.73 5.89 7.16
CA ALA A 77 15.40 5.49 7.60
C ALA A 77 14.40 6.65 7.50
N LEU A 78 14.77 7.84 7.97
CA LEU A 78 13.95 9.05 7.87
C LEU A 78 13.68 9.44 6.40
N PHE A 79 14.69 9.35 5.53
CA PHE A 79 14.51 9.59 4.11
C PHE A 79 13.51 8.60 3.50
N ALA A 80 13.63 7.30 3.80
CA ALA A 80 12.70 6.29 3.30
C ALA A 80 11.27 6.51 3.82
N GLU A 81 11.10 6.82 5.11
CA GLU A 81 9.81 7.16 5.72
C GLU A 81 9.18 8.41 5.08
N SER A 82 9.99 9.45 4.83
CA SER A 82 9.54 10.65 4.12
C SER A 82 9.07 10.35 2.70
N GLY A 83 9.74 9.42 2.02
CA GLY A 83 9.35 8.93 0.69
C GLY A 83 7.97 8.25 0.70
N VAL A 84 7.67 7.45 1.72
CA VAL A 84 6.33 6.85 1.91
C VAL A 84 5.29 7.93 2.23
N GLY A 85 5.60 8.89 3.11
CA GLY A 85 4.71 10.01 3.39
C GLY A 85 4.34 10.79 2.12
N LEU A 86 5.33 11.13 1.28
CA LEU A 86 5.11 11.78 0.00
C LEU A 86 4.31 10.90 -0.97
N LEU A 87 4.60 9.61 -1.03
CA LEU A 87 3.86 8.64 -1.85
C LEU A 87 2.37 8.63 -1.48
N LEU A 88 2.03 8.65 -0.20
CA LEU A 88 0.65 8.73 0.28
C LEU A 88 -0.04 10.04 -0.16
N VAL A 89 0.63 11.18 0.00
CA VAL A 89 0.11 12.48 -0.46
C VAL A 89 -0.16 12.45 -1.98
N VAL A 90 0.76 11.90 -2.77
CA VAL A 90 0.60 11.79 -4.22
C VAL A 90 -0.56 10.86 -4.57
N LEU A 91 -0.67 9.68 -3.96
CA LEU A 91 -1.76 8.73 -4.23
C LEU A 91 -3.12 9.33 -3.88
N GLY A 92 -3.27 9.86 -2.67
CA GLY A 92 -4.51 10.48 -2.22
C GLY A 92 -4.87 11.74 -3.02
N GLY A 93 -3.89 12.58 -3.35
CA GLY A 93 -4.09 13.79 -4.17
C GLY A 93 -4.47 13.46 -5.62
N THR A 94 -3.89 12.42 -6.21
CA THR A 94 -4.27 11.96 -7.56
C THR A 94 -5.71 11.46 -7.58
N LEU A 95 -6.14 10.74 -6.54
CA LEU A 95 -7.53 10.33 -6.37
C LEU A 95 -8.45 11.55 -6.17
N ALA A 96 -8.06 12.53 -5.35
CA ALA A 96 -8.82 13.77 -5.16
C ALA A 96 -9.04 14.51 -6.49
N LEU A 97 -7.97 14.72 -7.27
CA LEU A 97 -8.06 15.39 -8.57
C LEU A 97 -9.00 14.66 -9.54
N LYS A 98 -9.01 13.33 -9.54
CA LYS A 98 -9.97 12.54 -10.32
C LYS A 98 -11.41 12.78 -9.84
N LEU A 99 -11.65 12.71 -8.54
CA LEU A 99 -12.96 12.96 -7.94
C LEU A 99 -13.48 14.36 -8.26
N PHE A 100 -12.62 15.38 -8.18
CA PHE A 100 -12.97 16.75 -8.56
C PHE A 100 -13.30 16.86 -10.04
N ARG A 101 -12.48 16.30 -10.94
CA ARG A 101 -12.73 16.37 -12.39
C ARG A 101 -14.00 15.62 -12.80
N GLU A 102 -14.23 14.43 -12.25
CA GLU A 102 -15.44 13.63 -12.53
C GLU A 102 -16.71 14.34 -12.06
N ARG A 103 -16.65 15.10 -10.96
CA ARG A 103 -17.77 15.94 -10.49
C ARG A 103 -18.04 17.14 -11.41
N TRP A 104 -17.05 17.57 -12.20
CA TRP A 104 -17.13 18.72 -13.11
C TRP A 104 -17.40 18.32 -14.58
N HIS A 105 -17.38 17.02 -14.92
CA HIS A 105 -17.85 16.51 -16.21
C HIS A 105 -19.39 16.39 -16.25
N LEU A 106 -20.08 17.51 -16.00
CA LEU A 106 -21.48 17.72 -16.40
C LEU A 106 -21.47 18.31 -17.82
N HIS A 107 -21.68 17.48 -18.85
CA HIS A 107 -21.98 17.99 -20.20
C HIS A 107 -23.50 18.01 -20.41
N SER A 108 -24.02 19.18 -20.77
CA SER A 108 -25.36 19.37 -21.29
C SER A 108 -25.40 19.02 -22.78
N HIS A 109 -26.36 18.20 -23.19
CA HIS A 109 -26.76 18.07 -24.59
C HIS A 109 -28.28 18.16 -24.72
N VAL A 110 -28.75 18.55 -25.90
CA VAL A 110 -30.16 18.68 -26.27
C VAL A 110 -30.47 17.58 -27.28
N HIS A 111 -31.50 16.79 -27.00
CA HIS A 111 -32.19 15.96 -27.99
C HIS A 111 -33.68 16.31 -27.96
N ASP A 112 -34.31 16.37 -29.14
CA ASP A 112 -35.71 16.77 -29.34
C ASP A 112 -36.07 18.19 -28.91
N GLY A 113 -35.13 19.13 -29.00
CA GLY A 113 -35.38 20.55 -28.68
C GLY A 113 -35.53 20.84 -27.18
N GLU A 114 -35.47 19.84 -26.32
CA GLU A 114 -35.57 19.97 -24.87
C GLU A 114 -34.24 19.61 -24.17
N PRO A 115 -33.64 20.51 -23.38
CA PRO A 115 -32.40 20.24 -22.67
C PRO A 115 -32.63 19.26 -21.52
N HIS A 116 -31.96 18.11 -21.53
CA HIS A 116 -31.98 17.15 -20.42
C HIS A 116 -30.56 16.63 -20.10
N VAL A 117 -30.35 16.24 -18.83
CA VAL A 117 -29.04 15.86 -18.29
C VAL A 117 -28.98 14.36 -18.06
N HIS A 118 -28.23 13.63 -18.88
CA HIS A 118 -27.91 12.21 -18.66
C HIS A 118 -26.44 12.05 -18.27
N LEU A 119 -26.15 11.13 -17.35
CA LEU A 119 -24.82 10.87 -16.79
C LEU A 119 -24.14 9.75 -17.58
N HIS A 120 -23.30 10.08 -18.58
CA HIS A 120 -22.49 9.09 -19.30
C HIS A 120 -20.99 9.37 -19.20
N SER A 121 -20.23 8.34 -18.84
CA SER A 121 -18.77 8.27 -18.90
C SER A 121 -18.36 7.76 -20.29
N HIS A 122 -18.05 8.66 -21.22
CA HIS A 122 -17.22 8.29 -22.37
C HIS A 122 -15.76 8.29 -21.95
N ARG A 123 -15.33 7.20 -21.32
CA ARG A 123 -13.96 6.74 -21.56
C ARG A 123 -13.96 6.09 -22.94
N ARG A 124 -13.93 6.91 -24.00
CA ARG A 124 -13.65 6.43 -25.36
C ARG A 124 -12.31 5.71 -25.32
N ARG A 125 -12.34 4.38 -25.35
CA ARG A 125 -11.23 3.53 -25.78
C ARG A 125 -11.77 2.73 -26.96
N GLU A 126 -11.84 3.39 -28.11
CA GLU A 126 -11.57 2.69 -29.35
C GLU A 126 -10.06 2.45 -29.35
N ASP A 127 -9.66 1.33 -28.76
CA ASP A 127 -8.39 0.68 -29.00
C ASP A 127 -8.51 -0.72 -28.41
N HIS A 128 -8.58 -1.70 -29.28
CA HIS A 128 -8.31 -3.10 -28.97
C HIS A 128 -6.85 -3.23 -28.51
N ALA A 129 -6.54 -2.80 -27.29
CA ALA A 129 -5.23 -2.97 -26.67
C ALA A 129 -5.38 -3.95 -25.50
N HIS A 130 -4.77 -5.12 -25.67
CA HIS A 130 -4.72 -6.20 -24.71
C HIS A 130 -4.44 -5.70 -23.27
N PRO A 131 -5.01 -6.35 -22.24
CA PRO A 131 -4.72 -5.99 -20.85
C PRO A 131 -3.23 -6.23 -20.57
N HIS A 132 -2.44 -5.16 -20.53
CA HIS A 132 -1.04 -5.23 -20.10
C HIS A 132 -0.98 -5.55 -18.61
N TRP A 133 -1.16 -6.83 -18.27
CA TRP A 133 -1.00 -7.43 -16.95
C TRP A 133 0.29 -6.96 -16.27
N ALA A 134 1.38 -6.84 -17.02
CA ALA A 134 2.66 -6.32 -16.53
C ALA A 134 2.54 -4.91 -15.93
N ARG A 135 1.82 -3.97 -16.55
CA ARG A 135 1.58 -2.63 -15.99
C ARG A 135 0.65 -2.65 -14.77
N GLN A 136 -0.26 -3.63 -14.70
CA GLN A 136 -1.20 -3.78 -13.58
C GLN A 136 -0.52 -4.36 -12.33
N SER A 137 0.51 -5.17 -12.50
CA SER A 137 1.32 -5.76 -11.43
C SER A 137 2.51 -4.87 -11.03
N LEU A 138 3.09 -4.12 -11.97
CA LEU A 138 4.29 -3.31 -11.72
C LEU A 138 4.02 -2.15 -10.76
N ARG A 139 2.90 -1.43 -10.89
CA ARG A 139 2.59 -0.30 -10.00
C ARG A 139 2.45 -0.74 -8.53
N PRO A 140 1.66 -1.79 -8.19
CA PRO A 140 1.63 -2.33 -6.83
C PRO A 140 2.99 -2.83 -6.35
N LEU A 141 3.75 -3.54 -7.22
CA LEU A 141 5.09 -4.02 -6.89
C LEU A 141 6.02 -2.86 -6.46
N LEU A 142 6.08 -1.78 -7.25
CA LEU A 142 6.94 -0.63 -6.95
C LEU A 142 6.50 0.12 -5.69
N ILE A 143 5.19 0.27 -5.46
CA ILE A 143 4.65 0.84 -4.21
C ILE A 143 5.07 -0.02 -3.02
N GLY A 144 5.00 -1.34 -3.18
CA GLY A 144 5.45 -2.28 -2.17
C GLY A 144 6.93 -2.19 -1.89
N MET A 145 7.76 -2.11 -2.93
CA MET A 145 9.20 -1.91 -2.75
C MET A 145 9.49 -0.64 -1.97
N ALA A 146 8.83 0.48 -2.30
CA ALA A 146 8.99 1.75 -1.58
C ALA A 146 8.63 1.62 -0.09
N HIS A 147 7.51 0.99 0.24
CA HIS A 147 7.13 0.74 1.64
C HIS A 147 8.10 -0.22 2.35
N GLY A 148 8.63 -1.23 1.62
CA GLY A 148 9.62 -2.16 2.16
C GLY A 148 10.93 -1.48 2.56
N VAL A 149 11.35 -0.43 1.85
CA VAL A 149 12.53 0.37 2.26
C VAL A 149 12.26 1.05 3.60
N ALA A 150 11.12 1.74 3.74
CA ALA A 150 10.79 2.51 4.94
C ALA A 150 10.61 1.63 6.20
N GLY A 151 9.98 0.45 6.06
CA GLY A 151 9.75 -0.47 7.18
C GLY A 151 10.98 -1.29 7.63
N SER A 152 12.08 -1.23 6.88
CA SER A 152 13.24 -2.12 7.09
C SER A 152 13.96 -1.88 8.42
N ALA A 153 14.08 -0.62 8.89
CA ALA A 153 14.84 -0.29 10.10
C ALA A 153 14.27 -0.95 11.37
N ALA A 154 12.95 -0.84 11.58
CA ALA A 154 12.28 -1.42 12.74
C ALA A 154 12.37 -2.96 12.74
N LEU A 155 12.19 -3.59 11.57
CA LEU A 155 12.35 -5.04 11.42
C LEU A 155 13.79 -5.48 11.73
N MET A 156 14.79 -4.73 11.26
CA MET A 156 16.20 -5.04 11.51
C MET A 156 16.56 -5.00 13.00
N LEU A 157 16.00 -4.06 13.76
CA LEU A 157 16.21 -4.01 15.21
C LEU A 157 15.71 -5.28 15.90
N VAL A 158 14.55 -5.81 15.49
CA VAL A 158 14.00 -7.06 16.02
C VAL A 158 14.90 -8.25 15.66
N ILE A 159 15.38 -8.31 14.42
CA ILE A 159 16.22 -9.42 13.95
C ILE A 159 17.57 -9.44 14.66
N VAL A 160 18.27 -8.30 14.69
CA VAL A 160 19.63 -8.23 15.27
C VAL A 160 19.60 -8.50 16.78
N SER A 161 18.52 -8.15 17.47
CA SER A 161 18.38 -8.39 18.91
C SER A 161 17.98 -9.83 19.28
N ASN A 162 17.48 -10.63 18.33
CA ASN A 162 16.90 -11.95 18.61
C ASN A 162 17.51 -13.10 17.78
N THR A 163 18.50 -12.83 16.91
CA THR A 163 19.11 -13.86 16.07
C THR A 163 20.60 -14.02 16.35
N SER A 164 21.07 -15.27 16.35
CA SER A 164 22.47 -15.61 16.59
C SER A 164 23.28 -15.86 15.32
N GLY A 165 22.65 -15.75 14.13
CA GLY A 165 23.33 -15.96 12.86
C GLY A 165 22.53 -15.50 11.64
N ILE A 166 23.25 -15.25 10.55
CA ILE A 166 22.72 -14.72 9.28
C ILE A 166 21.57 -15.60 8.75
N GLY A 167 21.73 -16.93 8.78
CA GLY A 167 20.71 -17.87 8.30
C GLY A 167 19.38 -17.77 9.05
N GLN A 168 19.42 -17.58 10.38
CA GLN A 168 18.20 -17.40 11.18
C GLN A 168 17.54 -16.04 10.91
N GLY A 169 18.34 -14.98 10.72
CA GLY A 169 17.84 -13.67 10.33
C GLY A 169 17.15 -13.67 8.97
N LEU A 170 17.77 -14.28 7.96
CA LEU A 170 17.17 -14.43 6.62
C LEU A 170 15.89 -15.27 6.65
N LEU A 171 15.88 -16.37 7.42
CA LEU A 171 14.68 -17.19 7.60
C LEU A 171 13.56 -16.40 8.27
N TYR A 172 13.88 -15.60 9.28
CA TYR A 172 12.90 -14.73 9.93
C TYR A 172 12.32 -13.69 8.96
N ILE A 173 13.17 -13.02 8.16
CA ILE A 173 12.70 -12.07 7.14
C ILE A 173 11.79 -12.77 6.13
N ALA A 174 12.13 -13.99 5.71
CA ALA A 174 11.30 -14.75 4.78
C ALA A 174 9.92 -15.04 5.38
N VAL A 175 9.87 -15.54 6.63
CA VAL A 175 8.62 -15.87 7.32
C VAL A 175 7.78 -14.62 7.62
N PHE A 176 8.41 -13.54 8.09
CA PHE A 176 7.78 -12.22 8.23
C PHE A 176 7.20 -11.75 6.89
N GLY A 177 7.97 -11.87 5.81
CA GLY A 177 7.58 -11.50 4.46
C GLY A 177 6.39 -12.31 3.94
N PHE A 178 6.32 -13.61 4.23
CA PHE A 178 5.15 -14.43 3.92
C PHE A 178 3.91 -13.99 4.70
N GLY A 179 4.07 -13.66 5.99
CA GLY A 179 3.02 -13.06 6.80
C GLY A 179 2.52 -11.73 6.22
N SER A 180 3.45 -10.86 5.82
CA SER A 180 3.14 -9.57 5.20
C SER A 180 2.41 -9.71 3.86
N ILE A 181 2.84 -10.63 2.98
CA ILE A 181 2.12 -10.95 1.73
C ILE A 181 0.69 -11.42 2.02
N GLY A 182 0.52 -12.32 2.98
CA GLY A 182 -0.79 -12.79 3.41
C GLY A 182 -1.67 -11.65 3.94
N GLY A 183 -1.10 -10.78 4.78
CA GLY A 183 -1.78 -9.63 5.36
C GLY A 183 -2.23 -8.62 4.30
N MET A 184 -1.34 -8.24 3.38
CA MET A 184 -1.66 -7.31 2.30
C MET A 184 -2.72 -7.89 1.34
N LEU A 185 -2.69 -9.20 1.07
CA LEU A 185 -3.74 -9.88 0.33
C LEU A 185 -5.08 -9.80 1.05
N MET A 186 -5.12 -10.11 2.36
CA MET A 186 -6.33 -10.06 3.17
C MET A 186 -6.92 -8.65 3.26
N ILE A 187 -6.09 -7.63 3.43
CA ILE A 187 -6.51 -6.23 3.46
C ILE A 187 -7.05 -5.80 2.10
N GLY A 188 -6.36 -6.14 1.01
CA GLY A 188 -6.83 -5.87 -0.34
C GLY A 188 -8.22 -6.46 -0.60
N LEU A 189 -8.46 -7.70 -0.21
CA LEU A 189 -9.78 -8.33 -0.34
C LEU A 189 -10.83 -7.68 0.57
N THR A 190 -10.49 -7.46 1.84
CA THR A 190 -11.40 -6.88 2.83
C THR A 190 -11.84 -5.47 2.46
N LEU A 191 -10.89 -4.60 2.10
CA LEU A 191 -11.18 -3.22 1.71
C LEU A 191 -11.90 -3.13 0.35
N SER A 192 -11.88 -4.19 -0.46
CA SER A 192 -12.65 -4.23 -1.70
C SER A 192 -14.15 -4.32 -1.45
N VAL A 193 -14.56 -4.98 -0.37
CA VAL A 193 -15.98 -5.21 -0.06
C VAL A 193 -16.74 -3.88 0.05
N PRO A 194 -16.36 -2.91 0.91
CA PRO A 194 -17.07 -1.65 1.01
C PRO A 194 -16.98 -0.82 -0.28
N VAL A 195 -15.87 -0.88 -1.01
CA VAL A 195 -15.70 -0.16 -2.29
C VAL A 195 -16.67 -0.68 -3.35
N ILE A 196 -16.74 -2.00 -3.55
CA ILE A 196 -17.65 -2.62 -4.54
C ILE A 196 -19.11 -2.44 -4.09
N TYR A 197 -19.40 -2.65 -2.81
CA TYR A 197 -20.75 -2.49 -2.28
C TYR A 197 -21.27 -1.05 -2.41
N SER A 198 -20.40 -0.05 -2.20
CA SER A 198 -20.77 1.35 -2.35
C SER A 198 -21.24 1.73 -3.76
N GLN A 199 -20.79 1.01 -4.80
CA GLN A 199 -21.29 1.20 -6.17
C GLN A 199 -22.71 0.70 -6.36
N ALA A 200 -23.07 -0.40 -5.69
CA ALA A 200 -24.43 -0.92 -5.73
C ALA A 200 -25.42 -0.01 -5.00
N ILE A 201 -24.99 0.67 -3.92
CA ILE A 201 -25.84 1.61 -3.16
C ILE A 201 -26.09 2.90 -3.95
N GLY A 202 -25.07 3.41 -4.64
CA GLY A 202 -25.21 4.57 -5.53
C GLY A 202 -24.02 5.51 -5.52
N GLN A 203 -24.06 6.47 -6.45
CA GLN A 203 -22.93 7.34 -6.75
C GLN A 203 -22.44 8.18 -5.56
N ARG A 204 -23.35 8.62 -4.68
CA ARG A 204 -22.99 9.38 -3.46
C ARG A 204 -22.19 8.52 -2.48
N ALA A 205 -22.59 7.28 -2.25
CA ALA A 205 -21.89 6.36 -1.36
C ALA A 205 -20.52 6.01 -1.93
N PHE A 206 -20.44 5.75 -3.24
CA PHE A 206 -19.17 5.49 -3.91
C PHE A 206 -18.20 6.67 -3.80
N PHE A 207 -18.65 7.90 -4.08
CA PHE A 207 -17.82 9.09 -3.90
C PHE A 207 -17.43 9.36 -2.45
N ALA A 208 -18.30 9.05 -1.49
CA ALA A 208 -17.97 9.18 -0.07
C ALA A 208 -16.84 8.23 0.35
N VAL A 209 -16.88 6.96 -0.08
CA VAL A 209 -15.83 5.97 0.20
C VAL A 209 -14.51 6.39 -0.45
N GLN A 210 -14.53 6.82 -1.72
CA GLN A 210 -13.32 7.29 -2.40
C GLN A 210 -12.76 8.58 -1.78
N GLY A 211 -13.64 9.52 -1.39
CA GLY A 211 -13.27 10.75 -0.70
C GLY A 211 -12.63 10.47 0.66
N ALA A 212 -13.18 9.53 1.43
CA ALA A 212 -12.61 9.10 2.70
C ALA A 212 -11.22 8.47 2.52
N ALA A 213 -11.04 7.59 1.54
CA ALA A 213 -9.74 6.99 1.24
C ALA A 213 -8.71 8.05 0.81
N SER A 214 -9.12 8.98 -0.06
CA SER A 214 -8.29 10.10 -0.52
C SER A 214 -7.85 11.01 0.63
N LEU A 215 -8.79 11.48 1.45
CA LEU A 215 -8.51 12.33 2.60
C LEU A 215 -7.65 11.62 3.65
N GLY A 216 -7.95 10.35 3.94
CA GLY A 216 -7.17 9.54 4.87
C GLY A 216 -5.71 9.39 4.42
N SER A 217 -5.48 9.14 3.13
CA SER A 217 -4.13 9.01 2.58
C SER A 217 -3.36 10.32 2.53
N VAL A 218 -3.99 11.43 2.10
CA VAL A 218 -3.34 12.74 2.14
C VAL A 218 -3.06 13.16 3.58
N GLY A 219 -4.03 13.02 4.48
CA GLY A 219 -3.90 13.40 5.88
C GLY A 219 -2.80 12.62 6.60
N LEU A 220 -2.75 11.31 6.41
CA LEU A 220 -1.70 10.48 7.00
C LEU A 220 -0.32 10.82 6.41
N GLY A 221 -0.22 10.97 5.09
CA GLY A 221 1.05 11.33 4.44
C GLY A 221 1.59 12.69 4.91
N LEU A 222 0.72 13.70 5.03
CA LEU A 222 1.08 15.00 5.58
C LEU A 222 1.48 14.92 7.06
N TRP A 223 0.77 14.10 7.85
CA TRP A 223 1.12 13.88 9.26
C TRP A 223 2.49 13.22 9.43
N MET A 224 2.81 12.21 8.62
CA MET A 224 4.13 11.57 8.61
C MET A 224 5.23 12.59 8.25
N LEU A 225 5.04 13.37 7.19
CA LEU A 225 6.00 14.40 6.78
C LEU A 225 6.18 15.48 7.85
N TYR A 226 5.08 15.93 8.47
CA TYR A 226 5.11 16.91 9.55
C TYR A 226 5.88 16.40 10.78
N ARG A 227 5.65 15.13 11.17
CA ARG A 227 6.37 14.50 12.28
C ARG A 227 7.88 14.48 12.05
N LEU A 228 8.31 14.17 10.83
CA LEU A 228 9.73 14.13 10.47
C LEU A 228 10.40 15.51 10.49
N VAL A 229 9.66 16.59 10.24
CA VAL A 229 10.19 17.96 10.26
C VAL A 229 10.32 18.52 11.69
N LEU A 230 9.41 18.15 12.60
CA LEU A 230 9.37 18.70 13.97
C LEU A 230 10.06 17.85 15.02
N SER A 231 10.34 16.59 14.74
CA SER A 231 11.17 15.73 15.58
C SER A 231 12.48 15.36 14.84
N PRO A 232 13.43 16.30 14.62
CA PRO A 232 14.73 15.98 14.04
C PRO A 232 15.50 14.92 14.84
N ASP A 233 15.17 14.76 16.13
CA ASP A 233 15.89 13.91 17.09
C ASP A 233 15.12 12.63 17.51
N GLY A 234 14.05 12.23 16.80
CA GLY A 234 13.53 10.86 16.89
C GLY A 234 12.98 10.39 18.25
N LEU A 235 12.40 11.28 19.08
CA LEU A 235 11.62 10.92 20.28
C LEU A 235 10.18 11.44 20.20
#